data_AF-A0A4S4CHS0-F1
#
_entry.id   AF-A0A4S4CHS0-F1
#
_cell.length_a   1.000
_cell.length_b   1.000
_cell.length_c   1.000
_cell.angle_alpha   90.00
_cell.angle_beta   90.00
_cell.angle_gamma   90.00
#
_symmetry.space_group_name_H-M   'P 1'
#
loop_
_entity.id
_entity.type
_entity.pdbx_description
1 polymer ?
#
loop_
_entity_poly.entity_id
_entity_poly.type
_entity_poly.pdbx_seq_one_letter_code
_entity_poly.pdbx_strand_id
1 'polypeptide(L)' 'MTSPVVTATALEIIYDLPSGTELLASDLQRETSLRLFGSAPLGHTMPFRVLARQLAKLGRLEVLREGPTMYRIP' A
#
# COMPACT_ATOMS: atom_id res chain seq x y z
N MET A 1 -13.13 9.68 3.41
CA MET A 1 -13.48 8.38 2.81
C MET A 1 -12.31 7.93 1.96
N THR A 2 -11.77 6.72 2.18
CA THR A 2 -10.80 6.10 1.25
C THR A 2 -11.56 5.70 -0.02
N SER A 3 -11.03 6.07 -1.19
CA SER A 3 -11.67 5.78 -2.47
C SER A 3 -11.68 4.26 -2.74
N PRO A 4 -12.81 3.64 -3.13
CA PRO A 4 -12.87 2.22 -3.47
C PRO A 4 -11.89 1.82 -4.57
N VAL A 5 -11.67 2.70 -5.55
CA VAL A 5 -10.74 2.50 -6.66
C VAL A 5 -9.29 2.40 -6.18
N VAL A 6 -8.91 3.24 -5.21
CA VAL A 6 -7.56 3.23 -4.62
C VAL A 6 -7.33 1.95 -3.82
N THR A 7 -8.32 1.51 -3.04
CA THR A 7 -8.23 0.26 -2.26
C THR A 7 -8.11 -0.96 -3.18
N ALA A 8 -8.93 -1.03 -4.24
CA ALA A 8 -8.88 -2.14 -5.20
C ALA A 8 -7.53 -2.22 -5.90
N THR A 9 -7.01 -1.09 -6.39
CA THR A 9 -5.70 -1.04 -7.07
C THR A 9 -4.56 -1.44 -6.13
N ALA A 10 -4.58 -0.99 -4.88
CA ALA A 10 -3.58 -1.39 -3.89
C ALA A 10 -3.62 -2.90 -3.59
N LEU A 11 -4.81 -3.50 -3.56
CA LEU A 11 -4.97 -4.94 -3.41
C LEU A 11 -4.42 -5.71 -4.61
N GLU A 12 -4.71 -5.27 -5.83
CA GLU A 12 -4.16 -5.87 -7.06
C GLU A 12 -2.62 -5.87 -7.02
N ILE A 13 -2.01 -4.74 -6.66
CA ILE A 13 -0.55 -4.65 -6.50
C ILE A 13 -0.02 -5.67 -5.48
N ILE A 14 -0.71 -5.84 -4.35
CA ILE A 14 -0.32 -6.81 -3.32
C ILE A 14 -0.45 -8.24 -3.83
N TYR A 15 -1.50 -8.58 -4.58
CA TYR A 15 -1.68 -9.92 -5.13
C TYR A 15 -0.72 -10.26 -6.27
N ASP A 16 -0.22 -9.25 -6.99
CA ASP A 16 0.79 -9.42 -8.04
C ASP A 16 2.19 -9.71 -7.48
N LEU A 17 2.44 -9.39 -6.21
CA LEU A 17 3.75 -9.54 -5.57
C LEU A 17 3.89 -10.90 -4.86
N PRO A 18 5.08 -11.51 -4.86
CA PRO A 18 5.32 -12.75 -4.14
C PRO A 18 5.07 -12.63 -2.63
N SER A 19 4.54 -13.71 -2.02
CA SER A 19 4.49 -13.83 -0.55
C SER A 19 5.90 -13.71 0.05
N GLY A 20 5.99 -13.05 1.21
CA GLY A 20 7.24 -12.69 1.85
C GLY A 20 7.85 -11.37 1.35
N THR A 21 7.30 -10.75 0.31
CA THR A 21 7.78 -9.43 -0.17
C THR A 21 7.59 -8.38 0.91
N GLU A 22 8.67 -7.66 1.22
CA GLU A 22 8.66 -6.52 2.14
C GLU A 22 8.50 -5.22 1.34
N LEU A 23 7.64 -4.33 1.82
CA LEU A 23 7.40 -3.04 1.19
C LEU A 23 7.10 -1.94 2.21
N LEU A 24 7.51 -0.72 1.87
CA LEU A 24 7.11 0.47 2.62
C LEU A 24 5.71 0.92 2.19
N ALA A 25 4.99 1.58 3.09
CA ALA A 25 3.73 2.24 2.71
C ALA A 25 3.91 3.23 1.52
N SER A 26 5.10 3.84 1.39
CA SER A 26 5.44 4.72 0.29
C SER A 26 5.60 3.99 -1.04
N ASP A 27 6.03 2.73 -1.03
CA ASP A 27 6.18 1.94 -2.25
C ASP A 27 4.81 1.59 -2.81
N LEU A 28 3.90 1.15 -1.92
CA LEU A 28 2.50 0.89 -2.27
C LEU A 28 1.81 2.16 -2.78
N GLN A 29 2.06 3.31 -2.15
CA GLN A 29 1.56 4.60 -2.61
C GLN A 29 2.06 4.95 -4.01
N ARG A 30 3.37 4.82 -4.24
CA ARG A 30 3.99 5.13 -5.52
C ARG A 30 3.40 4.27 -6.62
N GLU A 31 3.36 2.96 -6.40
CA GLU A 31 2.88 2.01 -7.40
C GLU A 31 1.38 2.19 -7.70
N THR A 32 0.56 2.38 -6.66
CA THR A 32 -0.87 2.66 -6.84
C THR A 32 -1.09 3.94 -7.64
N SER A 33 -0.31 4.98 -7.37
CA SER A 33 -0.45 6.25 -8.08
C SER A 33 0.03 6.16 -9.53
N LEU A 34 1.10 5.39 -9.79
CA LEU A 34 1.55 5.10 -11.15
C LEU A 34 0.46 4.38 -11.95
N ARG A 35 -0.19 3.35 -11.37
CA ARG A 35 -1.28 2.62 -12.03
C ARG A 35 -2.52 3.49 -12.27
N LEU A 36 -2.87 4.37 -11.33
CA LEU A 36 -4.07 5.20 -11.43
C LEU A 36 -3.89 6.46 -12.29
N PHE A 37 -2.72 7.09 -12.24
CA PHE A 37 -2.51 8.44 -12.79
C PHE A 37 -1.33 8.52 -13.77
N GLY A 38 -0.64 7.41 -14.05
CA GLY A 38 0.51 7.37 -14.96
C GLY A 38 1.75 8.12 -14.46
N SER A 39 1.75 8.59 -13.21
CA SER A 39 2.84 9.37 -12.62
C SER A 39 2.93 9.16 -11.10
N ALA A 40 4.15 9.24 -10.56
CA ALA A 40 4.37 9.24 -9.12
C ALA A 40 4.08 10.66 -8.58
N PRO A 41 3.10 10.85 -7.68
CA PRO A 41 2.72 12.18 -7.22
C PRO A 41 3.83 12.77 -6.36
N LEU A 42 4.24 14.00 -6.70
CA LEU A 42 5.10 14.85 -5.88
C LEU A 42 4.25 15.44 -4.74
N GLY A 43 3.98 14.64 -3.71
CA GLY A 43 3.34 15.09 -2.48
C GLY A 43 1.86 14.72 -2.37
N HIS A 44 1.61 13.58 -1.73
CA HIS A 44 0.38 13.39 -0.95
C HIS A 44 0.77 12.80 0.40
N THR A 45 0.85 13.67 1.39
CA THR A 45 0.95 13.34 2.81
C THR A 45 -0.39 12.74 3.26
N MET A 46 -0.43 11.41 3.42
CA MET A 46 -1.51 10.61 4.02
C MET A 46 -2.84 10.53 3.25
N PRO A 47 -3.08 9.39 2.57
CA PRO A 47 -3.91 8.34 3.20
C PRO A 47 -3.37 6.90 3.06
N PHE A 48 -2.18 6.69 2.48
CA PHE A 48 -1.66 5.33 2.24
C PHE A 48 -1.17 4.60 3.50
N ARG A 49 -0.68 5.30 4.54
CA ARG A 49 -0.40 4.62 5.81
C ARG A 49 -1.69 4.12 6.47
N VAL A 50 -2.80 4.85 6.33
CA VAL A 50 -4.11 4.43 6.85
C VAL A 50 -4.62 3.22 6.06
N LEU A 51 -4.51 3.27 4.73
CA LEU A 51 -4.86 2.14 3.86
C LEU A 51 -4.01 0.89 4.18
N ALA A 52 -2.69 1.01 4.24
CA ALA A 52 -1.80 -0.11 4.56
C ALA A 52 -2.10 -0.71 5.95
N ARG A 53 -2.42 0.13 6.94
CA ARG A 53 -2.89 -0.34 8.26
C ARG A 53 -4.25 -1.05 8.17
N GLN A 54 -5.18 -0.57 7.36
CA GLN A 54 -6.47 -1.26 7.15
C GLN A 54 -6.27 -2.62 6.48
N LEU A 55 -5.42 -2.68 5.45
CA LEU A 55 -5.07 -3.92 4.78
C LEU A 55 -4.37 -4.90 5.73
N ALA A 56 -3.53 -4.39 6.63
CA ALA A 56 -2.93 -5.21 7.68
C ALA A 56 -3.97 -5.77 8.67
N LYS A 57 -4.95 -4.94 9.10
CA LYS A 57 -6.07 -5.41 9.94
C LYS A 57 -6.93 -6.48 9.25
N LEU A 58 -6.99 -6.47 7.92
CA LEU A 58 -7.69 -7.48 7.12
C LEU A 58 -6.83 -8.72 6.82
N GLY A 59 -5.62 -8.82 7.37
CA GLY A 59 -4.70 -9.94 7.16
C GLY A 59 -4.11 -10.00 5.74
N ARG A 60 -4.15 -8.88 4.99
CA ARG A 60 -3.52 -8.78 3.65
C ARG A 60 -2.06 -8.32 3.71
N LEU A 61 -1.65 -7.77 4.85
CA LEU A 61 -0.28 -7.33 5.13
C LEU A 61 0.06 -7.66 6.59
N GLU A 62 1.31 -8.02 6.85
CA GLU A 62 1.85 -8.13 8.20
C GLU A 62 2.67 -6.89 8.53
N VAL A 63 2.49 -6.30 9.70
CA VAL A 63 3.28 -5.13 10.13
C VAL A 63 4.62 -5.62 10.68
N LEU A 64 5.72 -5.22 10.06
CA LEU A 64 7.08 -5.57 10.52
C LEU A 64 7.66 -4.54 11.48
N ARG A 65 7.45 -3.25 11.18
CA ARG A 65 7.98 -2.14 11.98
C ARG A 65 7.09 -0.92 11.85
N GLU A 66 6.81 -0.23 12.95
CA GLU A 66 5.91 0.93 12.96
C GLU A 66 6.56 2.27 12.58
N GLY A 67 7.90 2.36 12.53
CA GLY A 67 8.69 3.56 12.19
C GLY A 67 8.49 4.07 10.75
N PRO A 68 9.48 4.02 9.84
CA PRO A 68 9.11 3.95 8.42
C PRO A 68 8.25 2.68 8.29
N THR A 69 6.93 2.84 8.18
CA THR A 69 6.03 1.71 8.38
C THR A 69 6.23 0.69 7.27
N MET A 70 6.75 -0.47 7.66
CA MET A 70 7.16 -1.55 6.77
C MET A 70 6.20 -2.70 6.95
N TYR A 71 5.78 -3.27 5.83
CA TYR A 71 4.81 -4.34 5.75
C TYR A 71 5.40 -5.52 4.99
N ARG A 72 4.92 -6.71 5.30
CA ARG A 72 5.17 -7.93 4.53
C ARG A 72 3.88 -8.42 3.91
N ILE A 73 3.96 -8.95 2.71
CA ILE A 73 2.85 -9.72 2.13
C ILE A 73 2.88 -11.11 2.76
N PRO A 74 1.82 -11.55 3.47
CA PRO A 74 1.76 -12.86 4.07
C PRO A 74 1.84 -13.98 3.03
#